data_AF-A0A662SLU7-F1
#
_entry.id   AF-A0A662SLU7-F1
#
_cell.length_a   1.000
_cell.length_b   1.000
_cell.length_c   1.000
_cell.angle_alpha   90.00
_cell.angle_beta   90.00
_cell.angle_gamma   90.00
#
_symmetry.space_group_name_H-M   'P 1'
#
loop_
_entity.id
_entity.type
_entity.pdbx_description
1 polymer ?
#
loop_
_entity_poly.entity_id
_entity_poly.type
_entity_poly.pdbx_seq_one_letter_code
_entity_poly.pdbx_strand_id
1 'polypeptide(L)'
;GIFFGAIRTERHKEALEQLREKSRILVAFGTCACYGGIPGLANSVESQVLLKKGYVATKSTDNPDGKLPGFEEFKEAALRLPRLRSLVSPICDFVDVDIWVPGCPPPVESVNKLIDVVKDLQEDQVPPKGLFIAEGRSLCDFCEREKPEVLHIKRFRRVHEGEIKRDECFLKQGIICLGPVTRGGCGARCIDANMPCRGCFGPVPNVEDQGTRFLSAVASALMAEEEREVGEEELRKLIDELPDPLGLFYMYSLAAAIINRRYLDLEGD
;
A
#
# COMPACT_ATOMS: atom_id res chain seq x y z
N GLY A 1 15.61 11.99 -11.95
CA GLY A 1 15.48 11.92 -10.49
C GLY A 1 14.83 10.61 -10.08
N ILE A 2 15.29 10.04 -8.97
CA ILE A 2 14.67 8.84 -8.37
C ILE A 2 14.23 9.23 -6.97
N PHE A 3 12.94 9.11 -6.68
CA PHE A 3 12.39 9.44 -5.36
C PHE A 3 12.05 8.17 -4.59
N PHE A 4 12.45 8.13 -3.32
CA PHE A 4 12.21 7.03 -2.39
C PHE A 4 11.33 7.49 -1.24
N GLY A 5 10.40 6.64 -0.82
CA GLY A 5 9.53 6.92 0.32
C GLY A 5 8.30 7.73 -0.04
N ALA A 6 7.43 7.92 0.96
CA ALA A 6 6.18 8.66 0.84
C ALA A 6 6.32 10.10 1.33
N ILE A 7 5.38 10.96 0.94
CA ILE A 7 5.35 12.36 1.36
C ILE A 7 4.65 12.48 2.70
N ARG A 8 5.44 12.66 3.77
CA ARG A 8 4.96 12.73 5.15
C ARG A 8 5.27 14.05 5.86
N THR A 9 6.23 14.82 5.37
CA THR A 9 6.58 16.14 5.91
C THR A 9 6.57 17.18 4.80
N GLU A 10 6.46 18.47 5.14
CA GLU A 10 6.57 19.56 4.15
C GLU A 10 7.91 19.53 3.41
N ARG A 11 9.00 19.19 4.12
CA ARG A 11 10.32 19.05 3.52
C ARG A 11 10.38 17.93 2.46
N HIS A 12 9.62 16.84 2.62
CA HIS A 12 9.55 15.80 1.59
C HIS A 12 8.89 16.31 0.32
N LYS A 13 7.82 17.11 0.46
CA LYS A 13 7.11 17.71 -0.66
C LYS A 13 8.02 18.70 -1.40
N GLU A 14 8.65 19.62 -0.69
CA GLU A 14 9.60 20.58 -1.26
C GLU A 14 10.75 19.87 -2.00
N ALA A 15 11.31 18.82 -1.40
CA ALA A 15 12.37 18.03 -2.02
C ALA A 15 11.90 17.30 -3.29
N LEU A 16 10.66 16.79 -3.30
CA LEU A 16 10.05 16.15 -4.46
C LEU A 16 9.85 17.16 -5.61
N GLU A 17 9.29 18.33 -5.32
CA GLU A 17 9.04 19.39 -6.31
C GLU A 17 10.36 19.85 -6.94
N GLN A 18 11.39 20.13 -6.13
CA GLN A 18 12.71 20.48 -6.63
C GLN A 18 13.36 19.34 -7.43
N LEU A 19 13.18 18.09 -7.00
CA LEU A 19 13.67 16.94 -7.75
C LEU A 19 12.99 16.85 -9.10
N ARG A 20 11.68 17.06 -9.18
CA ARG A 20 10.92 17.06 -10.44
C ARG A 20 11.38 18.17 -11.36
N GLU A 21 11.51 19.40 -10.88
CA GLU A 21 11.96 20.55 -11.69
C GLU A 21 13.34 20.31 -12.32
N LYS A 22 14.24 19.65 -11.57
CA LYS A 22 15.61 19.36 -12.01
C LYS A 22 15.73 18.03 -12.77
N SER A 23 14.64 17.28 -12.93
CA SER A 23 14.64 15.95 -13.53
C SER A 23 13.86 15.91 -14.83
N ARG A 24 14.52 15.44 -15.88
CA ARG A 24 13.87 15.09 -17.13
C ARG A 24 12.93 13.90 -16.99
N ILE A 25 13.39 12.88 -16.25
CA ILE A 25 12.63 11.67 -15.92
C ILE A 25 12.55 11.56 -14.39
N LEU A 26 11.36 11.38 -13.85
CA LEU A 26 11.12 11.11 -12.43
C LEU A 26 10.64 9.66 -12.23
N VAL A 27 11.36 8.94 -11.37
CA VAL A 27 11.04 7.56 -10.99
C VAL A 27 10.44 7.54 -9.59
N ALA A 28 9.23 7.00 -9.44
CA ALA A 28 8.67 6.58 -8.15
C ALA A 28 9.28 5.22 -7.79
N PHE A 29 10.25 5.22 -6.88
CA PHE A 29 10.95 4.00 -6.52
C PHE A 29 10.46 3.42 -5.19
N GLY A 30 9.85 2.25 -5.28
CA GLY A 30 9.26 1.53 -4.16
C GLY A 30 7.79 1.88 -3.92
N THR A 31 7.11 0.96 -3.24
CA THR A 31 5.68 1.05 -2.92
C THR A 31 5.32 2.30 -2.13
N CYS A 32 6.22 2.82 -1.29
CA CYS A 32 5.96 4.07 -0.57
C CYS A 32 5.87 5.27 -1.51
N ALA A 33 6.74 5.36 -2.52
CA ALA A 33 6.66 6.44 -3.50
C ALA A 33 5.45 6.28 -4.42
N CYS A 34 5.16 5.03 -4.81
CA CYS A 34 4.06 4.71 -5.71
C CYS A 34 2.68 4.88 -5.03
N TYR A 35 2.50 4.39 -3.81
CA TYR A 35 1.18 4.20 -3.19
C TYR A 35 1.11 4.66 -1.73
N GLY A 36 2.16 5.32 -1.22
CA GLY A 36 2.30 5.75 0.18
C GLY A 36 2.78 4.67 1.15
N GLY A 37 2.61 3.38 0.81
CA GLY A 37 3.17 2.26 1.55
C GLY A 37 2.61 2.11 2.97
N ILE A 38 3.34 1.34 3.81
CA ILE A 38 2.99 1.14 5.22
C ILE A 38 2.81 2.46 6.00
N PRO A 39 3.64 3.50 5.80
CA PRO A 39 3.41 4.79 6.44
C PRO A 39 2.02 5.36 6.16
N GLY A 40 1.40 5.02 5.02
CA GLY A 40 0.04 5.41 4.67
C GLY A 40 -1.04 5.00 5.68
N LEU A 41 -0.82 3.92 6.45
CA LEU A 41 -1.73 3.51 7.53
C LEU A 41 -1.91 4.60 8.61
N ALA A 42 -0.94 5.50 8.74
CA ALA A 42 -1.02 6.66 9.62
C ALA A 42 -2.21 7.57 9.30
N ASN A 43 -2.78 7.53 8.09
CA ASN A 43 -3.94 8.34 7.71
C ASN A 43 -5.25 7.90 8.38
N SER A 44 -5.25 6.75 9.06
CA SER A 44 -6.38 6.28 9.88
C SER A 44 -6.57 7.09 11.17
N VAL A 45 -5.58 7.91 11.53
CA VAL A 45 -5.56 8.71 12.76
C VAL A 45 -4.97 10.10 12.49
N GLU A 46 -5.27 11.05 13.37
CA GLU A 46 -4.69 12.38 13.25
C GLU A 46 -3.19 12.41 13.55
N SER A 47 -2.50 13.30 12.84
CA SER A 47 -1.05 13.48 12.99
C SER A 47 -0.61 13.88 14.40
N GLN A 48 -1.43 14.66 15.12
CA GLN A 48 -1.14 15.00 16.51
C GLN A 48 -1.24 13.79 17.44
N VAL A 49 -2.18 12.87 17.20
CA VAL A 49 -2.31 11.63 17.98
C VAL A 49 -1.06 10.76 17.81
N LEU A 50 -0.54 10.66 16.58
CA LEU A 50 0.71 9.95 16.31
C LEU A 50 1.90 10.56 17.06
N LEU A 51 2.03 11.90 17.02
CA LEU A 51 3.11 12.60 17.73
C LEU A 51 2.99 12.45 19.24
N LYS A 52 1.79 12.63 19.81
CA LYS A 52 1.54 12.38 21.24
C LYS A 52 1.88 10.94 21.61
N LYS A 53 1.54 9.96 20.77
CA LYS A 53 1.88 8.57 21.02
C LYS A 53 3.39 8.35 21.04
N GLY A 54 4.12 8.88 20.05
CA GLY A 54 5.56 8.71 19.92
C GLY A 54 6.38 9.43 21.00
N TYR A 55 5.97 10.64 21.38
CA TYR A 55 6.79 11.56 22.17
C TYR A 55 6.24 11.87 23.58
N VAL A 56 5.08 11.31 23.96
CA VAL A 56 4.49 11.54 25.29
C VAL A 56 3.96 10.25 25.89
N ALA A 57 3.08 9.52 25.19
CA ALA A 57 2.29 8.44 25.78
C ALA A 57 2.93 7.04 25.70
N THR A 58 4.20 6.93 25.31
CA THR A 58 4.96 5.66 25.34
C THR A 58 5.60 5.49 26.73
N LYS A 59 5.56 4.25 27.26
CA LYS A 59 5.95 3.94 28.65
C LYS A 59 7.37 4.39 29.02
N SER A 60 8.27 4.42 28.05
CA SER A 60 9.69 4.73 28.24
C SER A 60 10.03 6.19 27.99
N THR A 61 9.07 7.03 27.59
CA THR A 61 9.35 8.42 27.24
C THR A 61 9.27 9.31 28.46
N ASP A 62 10.39 9.97 28.75
CA ASP A 62 10.48 11.02 29.75
C ASP A 62 10.31 12.39 29.06
N ASN A 63 9.10 12.94 29.13
CA ASN A 63 8.75 14.24 28.55
C ASN A 63 7.70 14.92 29.46
N PRO A 64 8.11 15.41 30.64
CA PRO A 64 7.18 15.97 31.63
C PRO A 64 6.47 17.23 31.12
N ASP A 65 7.11 17.97 30.20
CA ASP A 65 6.56 19.18 29.59
C ASP A 65 5.59 18.89 28.43
N GLY A 66 5.48 17.64 27.97
CA GLY A 66 4.61 17.26 26.87
C GLY A 66 4.94 17.93 25.53
N LYS A 67 6.19 18.38 25.33
CA LYS A 67 6.61 19.09 24.12
C LYS A 67 6.58 18.17 22.90
N LEU A 68 6.02 18.65 21.78
CA LEU A 68 5.93 17.90 20.53
C LEU A 68 6.87 18.48 19.46
N PRO A 69 7.58 17.63 18.69
CA PRO A 69 8.48 18.11 17.64
C PRO A 69 7.73 18.74 16.46
N GLY A 70 8.34 19.76 15.84
CA GLY A 70 7.85 20.41 14.61
C GLY A 70 6.89 21.58 14.82
N PHE A 71 6.49 21.88 16.07
CA PHE A 71 5.63 23.02 16.39
C PHE A 71 6.40 24.28 16.78
N GLU A 72 7.62 24.12 17.32
CA GLU A 72 8.47 25.21 17.79
C GLU A 72 9.90 25.10 17.22
N GLU A 73 10.64 26.21 17.30
CA GLU A 73 12.08 26.25 17.01
C GLU A 73 12.87 25.82 18.24
N PHE A 74 13.75 24.84 18.08
CA PHE A 74 14.61 24.36 19.15
C PHE A 74 15.81 25.30 19.28
N LYS A 75 15.68 26.31 20.14
CA LYS A 75 16.66 27.41 20.30
C LYS A 75 18.05 26.90 20.69
N GLU A 76 18.13 25.84 21.48
CA GLU A 76 19.39 25.24 21.93
C GLU A 76 20.18 24.62 20.78
N ALA A 77 19.51 24.17 19.71
CA ALA A 77 20.12 23.50 18.57
C ALA A 77 20.08 24.33 17.28
N ALA A 78 19.56 25.57 17.32
CA ALA A 78 19.24 26.39 16.14
C ALA A 78 18.55 25.58 15.03
N LEU A 79 17.66 24.67 15.42
CA LEU A 79 17.09 23.65 14.55
C LEU A 79 15.58 23.83 14.42
N ARG A 80 15.12 23.92 13.17
CA ARG A 80 13.70 23.85 12.83
C ARG A 80 13.38 22.48 12.24
N LEU A 81 12.64 21.67 13.00
CA LEU A 81 12.17 20.38 12.51
C LEU A 81 11.02 20.57 11.50
N PRO A 82 10.99 19.80 10.41
CA PRO A 82 9.92 19.90 9.42
C PRO A 82 8.59 19.47 10.04
N ARG A 83 7.52 20.19 9.69
CA ARG A 83 6.17 19.85 10.14
C ARG A 83 5.71 18.54 9.50
N LEU A 84 5.05 17.72 10.32
CA LEU A 84 4.35 16.53 9.86
C LEU A 84 3.09 16.96 9.11
N ARG A 85 2.89 16.45 7.89
CA ARG A 85 1.67 16.67 7.12
C ARG A 85 0.52 15.92 7.75
N SER A 86 -0.70 16.43 7.57
CA SER A 86 -1.92 15.75 8.04
C SER A 86 -2.04 14.34 7.47
N LEU A 87 -1.70 14.18 6.18
CA LEU A 87 -1.79 12.92 5.44
C LEU A 87 -0.43 12.52 4.87
N VAL A 88 -0.19 11.21 4.84
CA VAL A 88 0.77 10.58 3.95
C VAL A 88 0.17 10.59 2.56
N SER A 89 0.98 10.92 1.57
CA SER A 89 0.60 10.90 0.16
C SER A 89 1.65 10.14 -0.67
N PRO A 90 1.24 9.40 -1.72
CA PRO A 90 2.16 9.02 -2.79
C PRO A 90 2.69 10.28 -3.50
N ILE A 91 3.75 10.13 -4.29
CA ILE A 91 4.40 11.31 -4.91
C ILE A 91 3.58 11.89 -6.08
N CYS A 92 2.74 11.06 -6.71
CA CYS A 92 1.89 11.46 -7.83
C CYS A 92 0.80 12.47 -7.46
N ASP A 93 0.51 12.63 -6.16
CA ASP A 93 -0.42 13.67 -5.68
C ASP A 93 0.13 15.08 -5.91
N PHE A 94 1.44 15.24 -6.14
CA PHE A 94 2.10 16.55 -6.25
C PHE A 94 2.77 16.79 -7.60
N VAL A 95 3.29 15.74 -8.24
CA VAL A 95 4.06 15.86 -9.47
C VAL A 95 3.80 14.70 -10.43
N ASP A 96 3.96 14.95 -11.73
CA ASP A 96 3.93 13.91 -12.75
C ASP A 96 5.10 12.93 -12.57
N VAL A 97 4.78 11.63 -12.58
CA VAL A 97 5.75 10.52 -12.50
C VAL A 97 5.84 9.81 -13.83
N ASP A 98 7.06 9.58 -14.30
CA ASP A 98 7.31 8.97 -15.61
C ASP A 98 7.42 7.44 -15.50
N ILE A 99 8.16 6.95 -14.49
CA ILE A 99 8.39 5.51 -14.27
C ILE A 99 8.01 5.11 -12.85
N TRP A 100 7.33 3.97 -12.74
CA TRP A 100 6.84 3.41 -11.49
C TRP A 100 7.52 2.09 -11.21
N VAL A 101 8.17 1.97 -10.06
CA VAL A 101 8.91 0.76 -9.68
C VAL A 101 8.35 0.24 -8.35
N PRO A 102 7.23 -0.49 -8.37
CA PRO A 102 6.59 -0.94 -7.15
C PRO A 102 7.35 -2.09 -6.48
N GLY A 103 7.05 -2.32 -5.20
CA GLY A 103 7.67 -3.34 -4.35
C GLY A 103 8.17 -2.74 -3.03
N CYS A 104 8.08 -3.52 -1.95
CA CYS A 104 8.43 -3.08 -0.60
C CYS A 104 9.48 -4.00 0.05
N PRO A 105 10.75 -3.99 -0.42
CA PRO A 105 11.29 -3.15 -1.50
C PRO A 105 11.13 -3.77 -2.91
N PRO A 106 11.37 -3.00 -3.99
CA PRO A 106 11.44 -3.56 -5.33
C PRO A 106 12.55 -4.62 -5.44
N PRO A 107 12.31 -5.74 -6.14
CA PRO A 107 13.26 -6.82 -6.27
C PRO A 107 14.40 -6.44 -7.22
N VAL A 108 15.54 -7.14 -7.14
CA VAL A 108 16.74 -6.87 -7.96
C VAL A 108 16.41 -6.91 -9.46
N GLU A 109 15.51 -7.79 -9.86
CA GLU A 109 15.03 -7.95 -11.23
C GLU A 109 14.30 -6.70 -11.72
N SER A 110 13.51 -6.04 -10.86
CA SER A 110 12.90 -4.74 -11.18
C SER A 110 13.95 -3.64 -11.26
N VAL A 111 15.00 -3.69 -10.45
CA VAL A 111 16.11 -2.73 -10.52
C VAL A 111 16.87 -2.88 -11.84
N ASN A 112 17.19 -4.12 -12.25
CA ASN A 112 17.86 -4.40 -13.52
C ASN A 112 17.00 -3.92 -14.69
N LYS A 113 15.70 -4.24 -14.71
CA LYS A 113 14.75 -3.74 -15.72
C LYS A 113 14.74 -2.21 -15.79
N LEU A 114 14.75 -1.53 -14.64
CA LEU A 114 14.84 -0.06 -14.61
C LEU A 114 16.16 0.43 -15.24
N ILE A 115 17.29 -0.20 -14.90
CA ILE A 115 18.60 0.16 -15.46
C ILE A 115 18.59 -0.01 -16.98
N ASP A 116 18.04 -1.11 -17.47
CA ASP A 116 17.97 -1.40 -18.91
C ASP A 116 17.10 -0.36 -19.63
N VAL A 117 15.90 -0.05 -19.09
CA VAL A 117 15.05 1.04 -19.60
C VAL A 117 15.80 2.37 -19.65
N VAL A 118 16.55 2.72 -18.61
CA VAL A 118 17.28 3.99 -18.56
C VAL A 118 18.44 4.01 -19.55
N LYS A 119 19.12 2.88 -19.78
CA LYS A 119 20.21 2.77 -20.78
C LYS A 119 19.71 2.90 -22.22
N ASP A 120 18.54 2.34 -22.49
CA ASP A 120 17.96 2.33 -23.83
C ASP A 120 17.32 3.68 -24.20
N LEU A 121 17.03 4.54 -23.22
CA LEU A 121 16.51 5.87 -23.45
C LEU A 121 17.58 6.78 -24.06
N GLN A 122 17.29 7.28 -25.26
CA GLN A 122 18.10 8.31 -25.91
C GLN A 122 18.01 9.66 -25.18
N GLU A 123 18.99 10.54 -25.43
CA GLU A 123 19.15 11.83 -24.76
C GLU A 123 17.96 12.78 -24.92
N ASP A 124 17.10 12.57 -25.93
CA ASP A 124 15.86 13.32 -26.18
C ASP A 124 14.56 12.53 -26.00
N GLN A 125 14.63 11.22 -25.66
CA GLN A 125 13.44 10.40 -25.40
C GLN A 125 13.02 10.35 -23.92
N VAL A 126 11.73 10.59 -23.65
CA VAL A 126 11.09 10.31 -22.36
C VAL A 126 10.32 9.00 -22.50
N PRO A 127 10.30 8.15 -21.45
CA PRO A 127 9.54 6.91 -21.50
C PRO A 127 8.04 7.21 -21.67
N PRO A 128 7.26 6.26 -22.20
CA PRO A 128 5.80 6.40 -22.23
C PRO A 128 5.27 6.75 -20.84
N LYS A 129 4.37 7.73 -20.75
CA LYS A 129 3.73 8.10 -19.48
C LYS A 129 3.09 6.85 -18.86
N GLY A 130 3.36 6.63 -17.57
CA GLY A 130 2.81 5.48 -16.85
C GLY A 130 3.56 4.17 -17.09
N LEU A 131 4.86 4.20 -17.39
CA LEU A 131 5.68 2.99 -17.48
C LEU A 131 5.81 2.33 -16.09
N PHE A 132 5.27 1.13 -15.93
CA PHE A 132 5.42 0.32 -14.73
C PHE A 132 6.50 -0.76 -14.91
N ILE A 133 7.48 -0.81 -14.01
CA ILE A 133 8.46 -1.89 -13.91
C ILE A 133 7.88 -3.03 -13.05
N ALA A 134 6.77 -3.58 -13.53
CA ALA A 134 6.02 -4.69 -12.94
C ALA A 134 5.15 -5.35 -14.02
N GLU A 135 4.56 -6.50 -13.70
CA GLU A 135 3.68 -7.17 -14.64
C GLU A 135 2.33 -6.45 -14.76
N GLY A 136 1.75 -6.47 -15.96
CA GLY A 136 0.39 -5.97 -16.20
C GLY A 136 -0.70 -6.95 -15.76
N ARG A 137 -0.33 -8.16 -15.35
CA ARG A 137 -1.25 -9.22 -14.92
C ARG A 137 -1.19 -9.41 -13.40
N SER A 138 -2.21 -10.07 -12.86
CA SER A 138 -2.29 -10.35 -11.42
C SER A 138 -1.18 -11.30 -10.97
N LEU A 139 -0.85 -11.31 -9.68
CA LEU A 139 0.10 -12.27 -9.12
C LEU A 139 -0.40 -13.71 -9.27
N CYS A 140 -1.72 -13.93 -9.35
CA CYS A 140 -2.29 -15.26 -9.54
C CYS A 140 -1.78 -15.93 -10.83
N ASP A 141 -1.54 -15.18 -11.89
CA ASP A 141 -1.01 -15.69 -13.16
C ASP A 141 0.40 -16.29 -13.04
N PHE A 142 1.14 -15.90 -11.99
CA PHE A 142 2.49 -16.35 -11.70
C PHE A 142 2.55 -17.24 -10.44
N CYS A 143 1.41 -17.52 -9.82
CA CYS A 143 1.31 -18.33 -8.62
C CYS A 143 1.13 -19.80 -9.00
N GLU A 144 1.99 -20.67 -8.49
CA GLU A 144 2.00 -22.11 -8.81
C GLU A 144 0.97 -22.93 -8.00
N ARG A 145 0.31 -22.32 -7.00
CA ARG A 145 -0.72 -23.00 -6.21
C ARG A 145 -1.92 -23.40 -7.07
N GLU A 146 -2.53 -24.53 -6.70
CA GLU A 146 -3.79 -25.03 -7.24
C GLU A 146 -4.92 -24.06 -6.91
N LYS A 147 -5.49 -23.46 -7.96
CA LYS A 147 -6.58 -22.50 -7.87
C LYS A 147 -7.90 -23.23 -8.10
N PRO A 148 -8.95 -22.94 -7.32
CA PRO A 148 -10.26 -23.50 -7.59
C PRO A 148 -10.85 -22.86 -8.87
N GLU A 149 -11.69 -23.61 -9.59
CA GLU A 149 -12.48 -23.07 -10.70
C GLU A 149 -13.51 -22.04 -10.20
N VAL A 150 -14.15 -22.35 -9.07
CA VAL A 150 -15.06 -21.47 -8.33
C VAL A 150 -14.52 -21.27 -6.93
N LEU A 151 -14.25 -20.02 -6.56
CA LEU A 151 -13.72 -19.68 -5.25
C LEU A 151 -14.86 -19.68 -4.22
N HIS A 152 -14.83 -20.65 -3.29
CA HIS A 152 -15.79 -20.73 -2.19
C HIS A 152 -15.06 -20.46 -0.86
N ILE A 153 -15.46 -19.42 -0.13
CA ILE A 153 -14.85 -19.00 1.14
C ILE A 153 -15.89 -19.11 2.26
N LYS A 154 -15.79 -20.15 3.09
CA LYS A 154 -16.71 -20.36 4.22
C LYS A 154 -16.47 -19.42 5.40
N ARG A 155 -15.21 -19.10 5.65
CA ARG A 155 -14.75 -18.21 6.73
C ARG A 155 -13.34 -17.74 6.45
N PHE A 156 -12.98 -16.59 6.99
CA PHE A 156 -11.58 -16.20 7.05
C PHE A 156 -10.90 -16.78 8.29
N ARG A 157 -9.61 -17.07 8.15
CA ARG A 157 -8.73 -17.45 9.26
C ARG A 157 -7.36 -16.82 9.08
N ARG A 158 -6.65 -16.68 10.20
CA ARG A 158 -5.27 -16.17 10.22
C ARG A 158 -4.27 -17.29 9.99
N VAL A 159 -3.07 -16.92 9.55
CA VAL A 159 -2.00 -17.87 9.21
C VAL A 159 -1.58 -18.77 10.38
N HIS A 160 -1.78 -18.34 11.63
CA HIS A 160 -1.48 -19.14 12.83
C HIS A 160 -2.65 -20.05 13.28
N GLU A 161 -3.83 -19.93 12.67
CA GLU A 161 -5.04 -20.67 13.05
C GLU A 161 -5.13 -22.01 12.30
N GLY A 162 -4.05 -22.79 12.34
CA GLY A 162 -3.94 -24.13 11.77
C GLY A 162 -2.96 -24.25 10.60
N GLU A 163 -2.74 -25.47 10.14
CA GLU A 163 -1.78 -25.80 9.08
C GLU A 163 -2.12 -25.13 7.74
N ILE A 164 -1.08 -24.76 6.98
CA ILE A 164 -1.20 -24.17 5.64
C ILE A 164 -0.69 -25.18 4.63
N LYS A 165 -1.61 -25.72 3.82
CA LYS A 165 -1.25 -26.60 2.69
C LYS A 165 -0.51 -25.77 1.65
N ARG A 166 0.65 -26.25 1.20
CA ARG A 166 1.52 -25.53 0.26
C ARG A 166 0.92 -25.45 -1.14
N ASP A 167 0.32 -26.53 -1.60
CA ASP A 167 -0.16 -26.63 -2.99
C ASP A 167 -1.52 -25.94 -3.16
N GLU A 168 -2.34 -25.86 -2.10
CA GLU A 168 -3.68 -25.30 -2.18
C GLU A 168 -3.70 -23.77 -2.11
N CYS A 169 -4.51 -23.10 -2.93
CA CYS A 169 -4.71 -21.65 -2.89
C CYS A 169 -5.06 -21.14 -1.48
N PHE A 170 -4.42 -20.05 -1.04
CA PHE A 170 -4.68 -19.43 0.26
C PHE A 170 -6.14 -19.03 0.46
N LEU A 171 -6.77 -18.40 -0.54
CA LEU A 171 -8.17 -17.97 -0.43
C LEU A 171 -9.11 -19.15 -0.27
N LYS A 172 -8.85 -20.27 -0.97
CA LYS A 172 -9.60 -21.54 -0.80
C LYS A 172 -9.45 -22.10 0.62
N GLN A 173 -8.31 -21.87 1.26
CA GLN A 173 -8.05 -22.23 2.66
C GLN A 173 -8.60 -21.22 3.69
N GLY A 174 -9.33 -20.19 3.24
CA GLY A 174 -9.83 -19.11 4.09
C GLY A 174 -8.75 -18.12 4.54
N ILE A 175 -7.56 -18.12 3.93
CA ILE A 175 -6.47 -17.20 4.28
C ILE A 175 -6.47 -16.04 3.29
N ILE A 176 -6.60 -14.82 3.80
CA ILE A 176 -6.58 -13.60 2.98
C ILE A 176 -5.26 -13.50 2.22
N CYS A 177 -5.38 -13.44 0.89
CA CYS A 177 -4.29 -13.26 -0.04
C CYS A 177 -4.70 -12.25 -1.10
N LEU A 178 -3.97 -11.12 -1.18
CA LEU A 178 -4.25 -10.04 -2.12
C LEU A 178 -3.75 -10.32 -3.55
N GLY A 179 -3.23 -11.53 -3.82
CA GLY A 179 -2.69 -11.93 -5.12
C GLY A 179 -3.58 -11.60 -6.33
N PRO A 180 -4.91 -11.84 -6.28
CA PRO A 180 -5.80 -11.55 -7.41
C PRO A 180 -5.88 -10.08 -7.80
N VAL A 181 -5.59 -9.17 -6.86
CA VAL A 181 -5.68 -7.71 -7.06
C VAL A 181 -4.32 -7.03 -7.00
N THR A 182 -3.24 -7.79 -7.08
CA THR A 182 -1.87 -7.29 -6.99
C THR A 182 -1.12 -7.59 -8.27
N ARG A 183 -0.33 -6.63 -8.77
CA ARG A 183 0.56 -6.88 -9.91
C ARG A 183 1.55 -8.00 -9.64
N GLY A 184 1.81 -8.82 -10.67
CA GLY A 184 2.94 -9.74 -10.68
C GLY A 184 4.29 -9.04 -10.85
N GLY A 185 5.37 -9.83 -10.91
CA GLY A 185 6.75 -9.35 -11.09
C GLY A 185 7.63 -9.43 -9.85
N CYS A 186 7.04 -9.78 -8.70
CA CYS A 186 7.78 -10.02 -7.46
C CYS A 186 8.43 -11.41 -7.37
N GLY A 187 8.23 -12.25 -8.40
CA GLY A 187 8.65 -13.65 -8.40
C GLY A 187 7.89 -14.52 -7.39
N ALA A 188 6.67 -14.12 -6.98
CA ALA A 188 5.82 -14.86 -6.03
C ALA A 188 6.47 -15.26 -4.68
N ARG A 189 7.58 -14.61 -4.29
CA ARG A 189 8.42 -14.97 -3.13
C ARG A 189 7.67 -15.23 -1.81
N CYS A 190 6.62 -14.47 -1.52
CA CYS A 190 5.80 -14.71 -0.33
C CYS A 190 5.11 -16.08 -0.42
N ILE A 191 4.53 -16.39 -1.58
CA ILE A 191 3.81 -17.63 -1.84
C ILE A 191 4.76 -18.83 -1.71
N ASP A 192 5.97 -18.71 -2.25
CA ASP A 192 7.03 -19.74 -2.18
C ASP A 192 7.47 -19.99 -0.74
N ALA A 193 7.50 -18.94 0.08
CA ALA A 193 7.73 -19.01 1.53
C ALA A 193 6.50 -19.51 2.32
N ASN A 194 5.47 -20.03 1.64
CA ASN A 194 4.20 -20.47 2.22
C ASN A 194 3.45 -19.37 2.99
N MET A 195 3.55 -18.11 2.54
CA MET A 195 2.85 -16.95 3.09
C MET A 195 1.96 -16.25 2.05
N PRO A 196 0.77 -15.75 2.43
CA PRO A 196 -0.13 -15.09 1.49
C PRO A 196 0.44 -13.75 1.00
N CYS A 197 0.07 -13.36 -0.22
CA CYS A 197 0.40 -12.05 -0.75
C CYS A 197 -0.29 -10.94 0.06
N ARG A 198 0.48 -9.90 0.38
CA ARG A 198 0.01 -8.71 1.13
C ARG A 198 -0.17 -7.47 0.27
N GLY A 199 -0.06 -7.58 -1.05
CA GLY A 199 -0.39 -6.49 -1.96
C GLY A 199 0.67 -5.42 -2.18
N CYS A 200 1.91 -5.64 -1.75
CA CYS A 200 2.94 -4.59 -1.80
C CYS A 200 3.31 -4.12 -3.21
N PHE A 201 3.05 -4.90 -4.26
CA PHE A 201 3.27 -4.47 -5.65
C PHE A 201 2.18 -3.53 -6.19
N GLY A 202 1.14 -3.26 -5.41
CA GLY A 202 0.04 -2.38 -5.78
C GLY A 202 -0.95 -3.01 -6.76
N PRO A 203 -2.01 -2.26 -7.12
CA PRO A 203 -3.12 -2.76 -7.91
C PRO A 203 -2.72 -3.08 -9.35
N VAL A 204 -3.40 -4.07 -9.94
CA VAL A 204 -3.35 -4.38 -11.39
C VAL A 204 -3.78 -3.16 -12.25
N PRO A 205 -3.47 -3.11 -13.55
CA PRO A 205 -3.89 -2.01 -14.41
C PRO A 205 -5.41 -1.73 -14.34
N ASN A 206 -5.80 -0.46 -14.49
CA ASN A 206 -7.19 0.00 -14.45
C ASN A 206 -7.92 -0.27 -13.11
N VAL A 207 -7.15 -0.46 -12.02
CA VAL A 207 -7.69 -0.52 -10.66
C VAL A 207 -7.06 0.63 -9.88
N GLU A 208 -7.89 1.58 -9.48
CA GLU A 208 -7.48 2.74 -8.68
C GLU A 208 -7.29 2.33 -7.21
N ASP A 209 -8.27 1.62 -6.65
CA ASP A 209 -8.31 1.24 -5.25
C ASP A 209 -8.16 -0.29 -5.09
N GLN A 210 -6.99 -0.70 -4.60
CA GLN A 210 -6.67 -2.12 -4.41
C GLN A 210 -7.58 -2.80 -3.37
N GLY A 211 -7.87 -2.12 -2.26
CA GLY A 211 -8.63 -2.71 -1.16
C GLY A 211 -10.10 -2.89 -1.53
N THR A 212 -10.69 -1.88 -2.18
CA THR A 212 -12.06 -1.95 -2.71
C THR A 212 -12.16 -3.00 -3.81
N ARG A 213 -11.15 -3.13 -4.68
CA ARG A 213 -11.13 -4.19 -5.69
C ARG A 213 -11.06 -5.58 -5.06
N PHE A 214 -10.31 -5.74 -3.96
CA PHE A 214 -10.28 -6.99 -3.22
C PHE A 214 -11.64 -7.33 -2.62
N LEU A 215 -12.28 -6.37 -1.97
CA LEU A 215 -13.64 -6.53 -1.44
C LEU A 215 -14.63 -6.96 -2.53
N SER A 216 -14.59 -6.31 -3.69
CA SER A 216 -15.42 -6.69 -4.84
C SER A 216 -15.15 -8.11 -5.33
N ALA A 217 -13.89 -8.56 -5.32
CA ALA A 217 -13.52 -9.92 -5.70
C ALA A 217 -14.04 -10.96 -4.69
N VAL A 218 -13.96 -10.67 -3.39
CA VAL A 218 -14.51 -11.52 -2.32
C VAL A 218 -16.03 -11.57 -2.41
N ALA A 219 -16.71 -10.43 -2.55
CA ALA A 219 -18.17 -10.38 -2.72
C ALA A 219 -18.65 -11.21 -3.91
N SER A 220 -17.93 -11.13 -5.04
CA SER A 220 -18.25 -11.93 -6.23
C SER A 220 -18.08 -13.43 -6.00
N ALA A 221 -17.15 -13.84 -5.13
CA ALA A 221 -16.94 -15.24 -4.78
C ALA A 221 -18.07 -15.80 -3.92
N LEU A 222 -18.70 -14.97 -3.06
CA LEU A 222 -19.83 -15.36 -2.21
C LEU A 222 -21.15 -15.38 -3.00
N MET A 223 -21.39 -14.35 -3.80
CA MET A 223 -22.62 -14.17 -4.58
C MET A 223 -22.79 -15.16 -5.74
N ALA A 224 -21.80 -16.01 -6.01
CA ALA A 224 -21.88 -17.04 -7.04
C ALA A 224 -22.84 -18.18 -6.68
N GLU A 225 -23.26 -18.30 -5.40
CA GLU A 225 -24.06 -19.42 -4.89
C GLU A 225 -25.44 -19.03 -4.36
N GLU A 226 -25.71 -17.75 -4.06
CA GLU A 226 -26.90 -17.34 -3.28
C GLU A 226 -27.75 -16.23 -3.92
N GLU A 227 -29.01 -16.10 -3.49
CA GLU A 227 -29.86 -14.94 -3.82
C GLU A 227 -29.19 -13.64 -3.33
N ARG A 228 -29.31 -12.55 -4.09
CA ARG A 228 -28.57 -11.29 -3.86
C ARG A 228 -28.68 -10.75 -2.43
N GLU A 229 -29.84 -10.87 -1.78
CA GLU A 229 -30.03 -10.38 -0.40
C GLU A 229 -29.30 -11.23 0.64
N VAL A 230 -29.12 -12.53 0.39
CA VAL A 230 -28.44 -13.45 1.32
C VAL A 230 -26.93 -13.21 1.29
N GLY A 231 -26.36 -13.01 0.09
CA GLY A 231 -24.92 -12.83 -0.03
C GLY A 231 -24.40 -11.46 0.44
N GLU A 232 -25.24 -10.42 0.52
CA GLU A 232 -24.84 -9.15 1.18
C GLU A 232 -24.68 -9.32 2.71
N GLU A 233 -25.62 -10.01 3.35
CA GLU A 233 -25.58 -10.30 4.79
C GLU A 233 -24.41 -11.25 5.13
N GLU A 234 -24.14 -12.24 4.28
CA GLU A 234 -23.01 -13.15 4.46
C GLU A 234 -21.66 -12.44 4.27
N LEU A 235 -21.54 -11.58 3.26
CA LEU A 235 -20.35 -10.73 3.07
C LEU A 235 -20.08 -9.87 4.29
N ARG A 236 -21.13 -9.25 4.85
CA ARG A 236 -21.00 -8.43 6.07
C ARG A 236 -20.47 -9.24 7.24
N LYS A 237 -21.04 -10.43 7.50
CA LYS A 237 -20.55 -11.33 8.56
C LYS A 237 -19.09 -11.72 8.37
N LEU A 238 -18.69 -12.05 7.14
CA LEU A 238 -17.30 -12.39 6.81
C LEU A 238 -16.34 -11.23 7.06
N ILE A 239 -16.75 -10.00 6.75
CA ILE A 239 -15.95 -8.80 7.02
C ILE A 239 -15.89 -8.50 8.52
N ASP A 240 -17.00 -8.65 9.25
CA ASP A 240 -17.07 -8.42 10.70
C ASP A 240 -16.23 -9.43 11.50
N GLU A 241 -15.99 -10.63 10.96
CA GLU A 241 -15.05 -11.61 11.53
C GLU A 241 -13.58 -11.19 11.40
N LEU A 242 -13.25 -10.23 10.52
CA LEU A 242 -11.88 -9.78 10.33
C LEU A 242 -11.45 -8.79 11.42
N PRO A 243 -10.36 -9.05 12.15
CA PRO A 243 -9.92 -8.15 13.22
C PRO A 243 -9.50 -6.76 12.74
N ASP A 244 -9.01 -6.66 11.50
CA ASP A 244 -8.48 -5.41 10.94
C ASP A 244 -8.59 -5.39 9.41
N PRO A 245 -9.79 -5.13 8.84
CA PRO A 245 -9.99 -5.06 7.40
C PRO A 245 -9.10 -3.99 6.75
N LEU A 246 -8.93 -2.85 7.41
CA LEU A 246 -8.13 -1.74 6.89
C LEU A 246 -6.66 -2.14 6.71
N GLY A 247 -6.03 -2.65 7.77
CA GLY A 247 -4.64 -3.10 7.72
C GLY A 247 -4.42 -4.34 6.86
N LEU A 248 -5.45 -5.16 6.62
CA LEU A 248 -5.37 -6.31 5.74
C LEU A 248 -5.51 -5.95 4.26
N PHE A 249 -6.40 -5.02 3.91
CA PHE A 249 -6.70 -4.68 2.51
C PHE A 249 -5.88 -3.51 1.98
N TYR A 250 -5.45 -2.60 2.88
CA TYR A 250 -4.78 -1.34 2.53
C TYR A 250 -3.37 -1.19 3.13
N MET A 251 -2.75 -2.30 3.56
CA MET A 251 -1.43 -2.32 4.20
C MET A 251 -0.38 -1.44 3.52
N TYR A 252 -0.42 -1.34 2.19
CA TYR A 252 0.57 -0.62 1.38
C TYR A 252 -0.01 0.51 0.53
N SER A 253 -1.32 0.69 0.52
CA SER A 253 -2.02 1.51 -0.49
C SER A 253 -3.06 2.45 0.10
N LEU A 254 -3.22 2.51 1.43
CA LEU A 254 -4.23 3.40 2.05
C LEU A 254 -4.09 4.86 1.59
N ALA A 255 -2.88 5.38 1.48
CA ALA A 255 -2.66 6.77 1.08
C ALA A 255 -3.13 7.07 -0.37
N ALA A 256 -3.11 6.05 -1.23
CA ALA A 256 -3.54 6.13 -2.62
C ALA A 256 -4.98 5.62 -2.84
N ALA A 257 -5.67 5.20 -1.79
CA ALA A 257 -7.05 4.74 -1.84
C ALA A 257 -8.02 5.88 -2.17
N ILE A 258 -9.22 5.55 -2.63
CA ILE A 258 -10.29 6.55 -2.85
C ILE A 258 -10.68 7.18 -1.50
N ILE A 259 -10.81 6.34 -0.46
CA ILE A 259 -11.00 6.76 0.93
C ILE A 259 -9.67 6.57 1.65
N ASN A 260 -8.82 7.59 1.58
CA ASN A 260 -7.44 7.52 2.07
C ASN A 260 -7.22 7.99 3.50
N ARG A 261 -8.30 8.25 4.25
CA ARG A 261 -8.27 8.71 5.64
C ARG A 261 -9.51 8.28 6.39
N ARG A 262 -9.42 8.24 7.72
CA ARG A 262 -10.61 8.20 8.56
C ARG A 262 -11.27 9.58 8.55
N TYR A 263 -12.49 9.64 8.06
CA TYR A 263 -13.38 10.75 8.38
C TYR A 263 -13.85 10.45 9.80
N LEU A 264 -13.51 11.30 10.76
CA LEU A 264 -14.15 11.22 12.06
C LEU A 264 -15.66 11.31 11.80
N ASP A 265 -16.44 10.45 12.47
CA ASP A 265 -17.88 10.58 12.47
C ASP A 265 -18.17 12.06 12.74
N LEU A 266 -18.87 12.70 11.82
CA LEU A 266 -19.35 14.06 12.00
C LEU A 266 -20.34 13.98 13.16
N GLU A 267 -19.84 14.01 14.40
CA GLU A 267 -20.67 14.29 15.56
C GLU A 267 -21.10 15.75 15.46
N GLY A 268 -22.26 15.95 14.82
CA GLY A 268 -23.11 17.12 14.94
C GLY A 268 -22.77 18.29 14.01
N ASP A 269 -23.59 18.44 12.97
CA ASP A 269 -24.45 19.63 12.85
C ASP A 269 -25.91 19.17 12.81
#